data_AF-A0A3D2NDS4-F1
#
_entry.id   AF-A0A3D2NDS4-F1
#
_cell.length_a   1.000
_cell.length_b   1.000
_cell.length_c   1.000
_cell.angle_alpha   90.00
_cell.angle_beta   90.00
_cell.angle_gamma   90.00
#
_symmetry.space_group_name_H-M   'P 1'
#
loop_
_entity.id
_entity.type
_entity.pdbx_description
1 polymer ?
#
loop_
_entity_poly.entity_id
_entity_poly.type
_entity_poly.pdbx_seq_one_letter_code
_entity_poly.pdbx_strand_id
1 'polypeptide(L)'
;MPAPARRRLPIALSATLLSALTAGLLAPAAHAAPAAAVSEAAQAAAVVSTAPALVVTEILPDTVGVDDYEYFEVHNTTQAAIDLDAEGITFAYTYVDTSDRARDVTLATPASTRIDAGETVVFWVSYQSGSVDSFAHTVDDFRAHFAADEPADAYRVVRAT
;
A
#
# COMPACT_ATOMS: atom_id res chain seq x y z
N MET A 1 -26.71 37.31 -28.87
CA MET A 1 -26.46 36.75 -30.21
C MET A 1 -26.33 35.23 -30.08
N PRO A 2 -27.20 34.43 -30.72
CA PRO A 2 -27.11 32.97 -30.67
C PRO A 2 -26.18 32.44 -31.77
N ALA A 3 -25.31 31.48 -31.42
CA ALA A 3 -24.42 30.79 -32.36
C ALA A 3 -25.15 29.58 -33.00
N PRO A 4 -24.96 29.30 -34.31
CA PRO A 4 -25.64 28.20 -34.98
C PRO A 4 -24.91 26.86 -34.80
N ALA A 5 -25.70 25.83 -34.45
CA ALA A 5 -25.30 24.43 -34.42
C ALA A 5 -24.98 23.88 -35.82
N ARG A 6 -23.92 23.08 -35.94
CA ARG A 6 -23.61 22.32 -37.17
C ARG A 6 -23.76 20.82 -36.95
N ARG A 7 -24.41 20.22 -37.95
CA ARG A 7 -25.04 18.90 -38.03
C ARG A 7 -24.02 17.83 -38.46
N ARG A 8 -24.19 16.61 -37.94
CA ARG A 8 -23.41 15.40 -38.24
C ARG A 8 -23.71 14.83 -39.63
N LEU A 9 -22.77 14.09 -40.23
CA LEU A 9 -22.99 12.74 -40.76
C LEU A 9 -21.65 12.02 -41.06
N PRO A 10 -21.57 10.67 -40.96
CA PRO A 10 -20.35 9.88 -41.09
C PRO A 10 -20.20 9.28 -42.49
N ILE A 11 -18.97 8.89 -42.86
CA ILE A 11 -18.71 8.03 -44.03
C ILE A 11 -17.84 6.87 -43.55
N ALA A 12 -18.42 5.67 -43.62
CA ALA A 12 -17.72 4.39 -43.55
C ALA A 12 -17.18 4.03 -44.94
N LEU A 13 -16.10 3.26 -45.02
CA LEU A 13 -15.98 2.15 -45.98
C LEU A 13 -14.82 1.22 -45.59
N SER A 14 -15.17 -0.02 -45.28
CA SER A 14 -14.26 -1.16 -45.17
C SER A 14 -13.89 -1.69 -46.56
N ALA A 15 -12.67 -2.18 -46.74
CA ALA A 15 -12.31 -3.07 -47.83
C ALA A 15 -11.25 -4.08 -47.36
N THR A 16 -11.69 -5.33 -47.19
CA THR A 16 -10.87 -6.53 -47.02
C THR A 16 -10.33 -6.98 -48.38
N LEU A 17 -9.05 -7.36 -48.45
CA LEU A 17 -8.47 -8.03 -49.61
C LEU A 17 -7.68 -9.26 -49.14
N LEU A 18 -8.16 -10.43 -49.59
CA LEU A 18 -7.57 -11.75 -49.41
C LEU A 18 -6.90 -12.13 -50.75
N SER A 19 -5.67 -12.64 -50.74
CA SER A 19 -5.10 -13.36 -51.88
C SER A 19 -4.01 -14.35 -51.46
N ALA A 20 -3.94 -15.43 -52.24
CA ALA A 20 -3.61 -16.79 -51.84
C ALA A 20 -2.15 -17.23 -52.04
N LEU A 21 -1.74 -18.18 -51.17
CA LEU A 21 -0.99 -19.43 -51.36
C LEU A 21 -0.02 -19.60 -52.56
N THR A 22 1.23 -19.97 -52.26
CA THR A 22 2.04 -20.83 -53.13
C THR A 22 2.86 -21.79 -52.28
N ALA A 23 2.78 -23.09 -52.58
CA ALA A 23 3.52 -24.17 -51.92
C ALA A 23 4.62 -24.69 -52.85
N GLY A 24 5.81 -24.96 -52.30
CA GLY A 24 6.91 -25.66 -52.97
C GLY A 24 7.74 -26.41 -51.93
N LEU A 25 7.93 -27.71 -52.15
CA LEU A 25 8.41 -28.71 -51.20
C LEU A 25 9.86 -29.14 -51.56
N LEU A 26 10.78 -29.24 -50.59
CA LEU A 26 11.84 -30.27 -50.51
C LEU A 26 12.53 -30.23 -49.13
N ALA A 27 12.48 -31.35 -48.39
CA ALA A 27 13.27 -31.65 -47.18
C ALA A 27 14.38 -32.68 -47.56
N PRO A 28 15.31 -33.15 -46.69
CA PRO A 28 15.47 -32.90 -45.25
C PRO A 28 16.94 -32.70 -44.77
N ALA A 29 17.12 -32.19 -43.55
CA ALA A 29 18.28 -32.53 -42.73
C ALA A 29 17.83 -32.55 -41.26
N ALA A 30 17.79 -33.75 -40.69
CA ALA A 30 17.62 -33.93 -39.26
C ALA A 30 18.77 -33.24 -38.52
N HIS A 31 18.44 -32.32 -37.62
CA HIS A 31 19.31 -31.97 -36.50
C HIS A 31 18.46 -31.97 -35.24
N ALA A 32 19.02 -32.60 -34.22
CA ALA A 32 18.39 -33.04 -32.99
C ALA A 32 17.56 -31.95 -32.29
N ALA A 33 16.43 -32.37 -31.72
CA ALA A 33 15.81 -31.62 -30.65
C ALA A 33 16.76 -31.58 -29.43
N PRO A 34 16.77 -30.47 -28.69
CA PRO A 34 16.69 -30.55 -27.25
C PRO A 34 15.27 -30.17 -26.85
N ALA A 35 14.53 -31.17 -26.38
CA ALA A 35 13.43 -30.95 -25.47
C ALA A 35 14.03 -30.45 -24.15
N ALA A 36 14.05 -29.13 -23.94
CA ALA A 36 14.17 -28.47 -22.62
C ALA A 36 14.25 -26.94 -22.79
N ALA A 37 13.24 -26.33 -23.39
CA ALA A 37 12.91 -24.95 -23.05
C ALA A 37 11.70 -25.00 -22.10
N VAL A 38 11.88 -25.66 -20.95
CA VAL A 38 11.04 -25.35 -19.80
C VAL A 38 11.32 -23.90 -19.48
N SER A 39 10.36 -23.07 -19.86
CA SER A 39 10.29 -21.65 -19.58
C SER A 39 10.86 -21.34 -18.19
N GLU A 40 12.00 -20.66 -18.12
CA GLU A 40 12.48 -20.08 -16.86
C GLU A 40 11.43 -19.13 -16.25
N ALA A 41 10.52 -18.58 -17.06
CA ALA A 41 9.38 -17.80 -16.58
C ALA A 41 8.33 -18.63 -15.83
N ALA A 42 8.29 -19.96 -16.00
CA ALA A 42 7.43 -20.84 -15.20
C ALA A 42 8.08 -21.23 -13.85
N GLN A 43 9.42 -21.17 -13.74
CA GLN A 43 10.12 -21.51 -12.49
C GLN A 43 10.27 -20.29 -11.56
N ALA A 44 10.14 -19.06 -12.07
CA ALA A 44 10.00 -17.85 -11.25
C ALA A 44 8.64 -17.74 -10.53
N ALA A 45 7.67 -18.60 -10.86
CA ALA A 45 6.30 -18.55 -10.34
C ALA A 45 6.08 -19.30 -9.01
N ALA A 46 7.13 -19.74 -8.30
CA ALA A 46 6.96 -20.52 -7.07
C ALA A 46 8.01 -20.19 -6.00
N VAL A 47 8.17 -18.91 -5.69
CA VAL A 47 8.32 -18.51 -4.29
C VAL A 47 7.09 -17.65 -4.00
N VAL A 48 5.99 -18.28 -3.60
CA VAL A 48 4.93 -17.56 -2.92
C VAL A 48 5.50 -17.19 -1.56
N SER A 49 6.29 -16.13 -1.53
CA SER A 49 6.49 -15.38 -0.29
C SER A 49 5.11 -14.79 0.00
N THR A 50 4.42 -15.31 1.01
CA THR A 50 3.24 -14.63 1.54
C THR A 50 3.77 -13.40 2.28
N ALA A 51 4.03 -12.33 1.53
CA ALA A 51 4.40 -11.05 2.12
C ALA A 51 3.33 -10.69 3.18
N PRO A 52 3.73 -10.19 4.37
CA PRO A 52 2.77 -9.78 5.37
C PRO A 52 1.81 -8.74 4.79
N ALA A 53 0.51 -8.89 5.06
CA ALA A 53 -0.51 -7.98 4.55
C ALA A 53 -0.32 -6.54 5.07
N LEU A 54 0.09 -6.42 6.34
CA LEU A 54 0.50 -5.18 6.97
C LEU A 54 1.97 -5.28 7.39
N VAL A 55 2.72 -4.22 7.17
CA VAL A 55 4.13 -4.10 7.57
C VAL A 55 4.30 -2.81 8.36
N VAL A 56 4.93 -2.89 9.53
CA VAL A 56 5.39 -1.69 10.24
C VAL A 56 6.66 -1.19 9.53
N THR A 57 6.60 -0.02 8.91
CA THR A 57 7.70 0.53 8.10
C THR A 57 8.63 1.43 8.89
N GLU A 58 8.11 2.07 9.93
CA GLU A 58 8.86 2.96 10.80
C GLU A 58 8.30 2.93 12.22
N ILE A 59 9.18 3.13 13.19
CA ILE A 59 8.85 3.41 14.59
C ILE A 59 9.76 4.54 15.02
N LEU A 60 9.18 5.63 15.50
CA LEU A 60 9.92 6.76 16.05
C LEU A 60 9.53 6.93 17.52
N PRO A 61 10.26 6.26 18.43
CA PRO A 61 10.15 6.51 19.87
C PRO A 61 11.01 7.71 20.29
N ASP A 62 10.82 8.21 21.52
CA ASP A 62 11.73 9.17 22.17
C ASP A 62 11.95 10.47 21.36
N THR A 63 10.86 11.21 21.12
CA THR A 63 10.93 12.47 20.37
C THR A 63 11.66 13.55 21.17
N VAL A 64 12.41 14.43 20.48
CA VAL A 64 13.16 15.52 21.14
C VAL A 64 12.24 16.33 22.05
N GLY A 65 12.54 16.33 23.35
CA GLY A 65 11.76 17.03 24.37
C GLY A 65 11.00 16.05 25.26
N VAL A 66 9.67 16.15 25.25
CA VAL A 66 8.76 15.16 25.85
C VAL A 66 8.10 14.36 24.73
N ASP A 67 7.72 13.12 25.01
CA ASP A 67 7.21 12.12 24.06
C ASP A 67 5.80 12.40 23.49
N ASP A 68 5.50 13.67 23.21
CA ASP A 68 4.20 14.12 22.71
C ASP A 68 3.95 13.68 21.26
N TYR A 69 4.99 13.30 20.51
CA TYR A 69 4.94 13.10 19.05
C TYR A 69 5.39 11.71 18.59
N GLU A 70 5.42 10.70 19.47
CA GLU A 70 5.80 9.33 19.12
C GLU A 70 4.83 8.71 18.09
N TYR A 71 5.36 7.98 17.10
CA TYR A 71 4.51 7.31 16.12
C TYR A 71 5.11 6.00 15.61
N PHE A 72 4.25 5.23 14.94
CA PHE A 72 4.65 4.13 14.07
C PHE A 72 3.90 4.23 12.74
N GLU A 73 4.52 3.72 11.68
CA GLU A 73 3.91 3.67 10.36
C GLU A 73 3.53 2.25 10.00
N VAL A 74 2.34 2.08 9.41
CA VAL A 74 1.89 0.79 8.89
C VAL A 74 1.54 0.92 7.42
N HIS A 75 2.16 0.07 6.61
CA HIS A 75 1.90 -0.05 5.18
C HIS A 75 1.08 -1.29 4.86
N ASN A 76 0.03 -1.12 4.04
CA ASN A 76 -0.74 -2.22 3.46
C ASN A 76 -0.13 -2.68 2.13
N THR A 77 0.48 -3.86 2.12
CA THR A 77 1.15 -4.42 0.93
C THR A 77 0.18 -5.03 -0.09
N THR A 78 -1.10 -5.08 0.24
CA THR A 78 -2.12 -5.78 -0.55
C THR A 78 -2.82 -4.85 -1.55
N GLN A 79 -3.59 -5.46 -2.45
CA GLN A 79 -4.42 -4.75 -3.43
C GLN A 79 -5.85 -4.49 -2.95
N ALA A 80 -6.13 -4.75 -1.67
CA ALA A 80 -7.44 -4.53 -1.06
C ALA A 80 -7.28 -3.69 0.21
N ALA A 81 -8.29 -2.90 0.52
CA ALA A 81 -8.30 -2.15 1.78
C ALA A 81 -8.55 -3.10 2.96
N ILE A 82 -7.80 -2.91 4.05
CA ILE A 82 -7.85 -3.71 5.28
C ILE A 82 -8.57 -2.89 6.34
N ASP A 83 -9.62 -3.44 6.94
CA ASP A 83 -10.36 -2.81 8.03
C ASP A 83 -9.92 -3.44 9.35
N LEU A 84 -9.28 -2.65 10.22
CA LEU A 84 -8.61 -3.18 11.41
C LEU A 84 -9.58 -3.87 12.37
N ASP A 85 -10.77 -3.30 12.58
CA ASP A 85 -11.78 -3.88 13.47
C ASP A 85 -12.37 -5.16 12.88
N ALA A 86 -12.70 -5.15 11.58
CA ALA A 86 -13.30 -6.30 10.93
C ALA A 86 -12.34 -7.50 10.86
N GLU A 87 -11.04 -7.25 10.75
CA GLU A 87 -9.99 -8.28 10.73
C GLU A 87 -9.46 -8.62 12.14
N GLY A 88 -9.93 -7.94 13.19
CA GLY A 88 -9.47 -8.15 14.56
C GLY A 88 -8.01 -7.79 14.80
N ILE A 89 -7.48 -6.82 14.03
CA ILE A 89 -6.10 -6.37 14.10
C ILE A 89 -5.99 -5.27 15.16
N THR A 90 -5.07 -5.46 16.12
CA THR A 90 -4.80 -4.51 17.19
C THR A 90 -3.31 -4.22 17.29
N PHE A 91 -2.96 -3.05 17.82
CA PHE A 91 -1.58 -2.70 18.14
C PHE A 91 -1.37 -2.70 19.66
N ALA A 92 -0.14 -2.93 20.09
CA ALA A 92 0.23 -2.86 21.50
C ALA A 92 1.64 -2.28 21.66
N TYR A 93 1.84 -1.51 22.73
CA TYR A 93 3.11 -0.93 23.12
C TYR A 93 3.76 -1.79 24.21
N THR A 94 4.90 -2.39 23.88
CA THR A 94 5.73 -3.18 24.80
C THR A 94 6.94 -2.38 25.21
N TYR A 95 7.08 -2.10 26.51
CA TYR A 95 8.19 -1.29 27.06
C TYR A 95 9.09 -2.04 28.05
N VAL A 96 8.77 -3.31 28.33
CA VAL A 96 9.58 -4.16 29.21
C VAL A 96 10.31 -5.19 28.36
N ASP A 97 11.63 -5.22 28.46
CA ASP A 97 12.48 -6.19 27.77
C ASP A 97 12.41 -7.58 28.43
N THR A 98 11.28 -8.23 28.25
CA THR A 98 10.97 -9.57 28.77
C THR A 98 9.93 -10.22 27.88
N SER A 99 9.93 -11.55 27.76
CA SER A 99 8.92 -12.31 27.00
C SER A 99 7.51 -12.26 27.59
N ASP A 100 7.35 -11.82 28.84
CA ASP A 100 6.06 -11.58 29.47
C ASP A 100 5.34 -10.37 28.83
N ARG A 101 4.10 -10.58 28.38
CA ARG A 101 3.25 -9.57 27.73
C ARG A 101 2.13 -9.04 28.61
N ALA A 102 2.08 -9.44 29.88
CA ALA A 102 1.04 -8.99 30.82
C ALA A 102 1.07 -7.47 31.08
N ARG A 103 2.16 -6.79 30.69
CA ARG A 103 2.36 -5.35 30.85
C ARG A 103 2.23 -4.56 29.55
N ASP A 104 1.96 -5.22 28.43
CA ASP A 104 1.72 -4.55 27.15
C ASP A 104 0.50 -3.64 27.26
N VAL A 105 0.61 -2.45 26.67
CA VAL A 105 -0.49 -1.49 26.62
C VAL A 105 -1.15 -1.61 25.25
N THR A 106 -2.41 -2.01 25.19
CA THR A 106 -3.18 -1.99 23.94
C THR A 106 -3.33 -0.56 23.45
N LEU A 107 -3.07 -0.34 22.16
CA LEU A 107 -3.29 0.93 21.49
C LEU A 107 -4.59 0.83 20.68
N ALA A 108 -5.63 1.52 21.11
CA ALA A 108 -6.92 1.57 20.44
C ALA A 108 -6.86 2.53 19.24
N THR A 109 -7.48 2.14 18.13
CA THR A 109 -7.65 3.03 16.96
C THR A 109 -9.13 3.42 16.85
N PRO A 110 -9.47 4.52 16.16
CA PRO A 110 -10.86 4.88 15.90
C PRO A 110 -11.62 3.73 15.22
N ALA A 111 -12.89 3.55 15.56
CA ALA A 111 -13.71 2.50 14.97
C ALA A 111 -13.73 2.61 13.44
N SER A 112 -13.70 1.47 12.77
CA SER A 112 -13.64 1.35 11.31
C SER A 112 -12.39 2.01 10.69
N THR A 113 -11.27 2.04 11.42
CA THR A 113 -9.99 2.42 10.83
C THR A 113 -9.64 1.43 9.73
N ARG A 114 -9.69 1.92 8.49
CA ARG A 114 -9.29 1.21 7.28
C ARG A 114 -7.90 1.67 6.86
N ILE A 115 -7.10 0.79 6.28
CA ILE A 115 -5.86 1.10 5.56
C ILE A 115 -6.07 0.68 4.10
N ASP A 116 -6.12 1.64 3.18
CA ASP A 116 -6.40 1.38 1.77
C ASP A 116 -5.29 0.58 1.10
N ALA A 117 -5.58 0.02 -0.08
CA ALA A 117 -4.63 -0.77 -0.83
C ALA A 117 -3.37 0.05 -1.17
N GLY A 118 -2.20 -0.43 -0.73
CA GLY A 118 -0.93 0.29 -0.93
C GLY A 118 -0.75 1.55 -0.07
N GLU A 119 -1.69 1.86 0.82
CA GLU A 119 -1.59 3.04 1.69
C GLU A 119 -0.58 2.79 2.82
N THR A 120 0.14 3.85 3.20
CA THR A 120 0.87 3.93 4.46
C THR A 120 0.17 4.92 5.38
N VAL A 121 -0.09 4.51 6.61
CA VAL A 121 -0.75 5.33 7.64
C VAL A 121 0.20 5.54 8.80
N VAL A 122 0.30 6.79 9.23
CA VAL A 122 0.99 7.16 10.48
C VAL A 122 0.02 7.00 11.64
N PHE A 123 0.39 6.17 12.61
CA PHE A 123 -0.31 6.01 13.87
C PHE A 123 0.42 6.79 14.95
N TRP A 124 -0.13 7.94 15.33
CA TRP A 124 0.39 8.78 16.40
C TRP A 124 -0.02 8.21 17.76
N VAL A 125 0.95 7.73 18.53
CA VAL A 125 0.74 7.22 19.88
C VAL A 125 0.30 8.38 20.77
N SER A 126 -0.97 8.36 21.18
CA SER A 126 -1.65 9.48 21.79
C SER A 126 -2.10 9.14 23.21
N TYR A 127 -1.39 9.66 24.21
CA TYR A 127 -1.65 9.43 25.62
C TYR A 127 -1.36 10.68 26.46
N GLN A 128 -1.81 10.63 27.72
CA GLN A 128 -1.45 11.61 28.75
C GLN A 128 -0.88 10.86 29.96
N SER A 129 0.40 11.10 30.26
CA SER A 129 1.11 10.47 31.39
C SER A 129 2.34 11.29 31.78
N GLY A 130 2.51 11.54 33.08
CA GLY A 130 3.64 12.35 33.56
C GLY A 130 3.64 13.75 32.94
N SER A 131 4.71 14.08 32.20
CA SER A 131 4.85 15.34 31.46
C SER A 131 4.34 15.26 30.01
N VAL A 132 3.92 14.09 29.53
CA VAL A 132 3.40 13.89 28.18
C VAL A 132 1.91 14.21 28.17
N ASP A 133 1.50 15.05 27.22
CA ASP A 133 0.10 15.33 26.88
C ASP A 133 -0.04 15.55 25.37
N SER A 134 0.04 14.44 24.63
CA SER A 134 -0.15 14.42 23.17
C SER A 134 -1.54 14.91 22.72
N PHE A 135 -2.53 14.97 23.62
CA PHE A 135 -3.87 15.47 23.31
C PHE A 135 -3.95 16.99 23.33
N ALA A 136 -2.97 17.68 23.92
CA ALA A 136 -2.84 19.13 23.87
C ALA A 136 -2.46 19.65 22.48
N HIS A 137 -2.00 18.77 21.58
CA HIS A 137 -1.53 19.09 20.23
C HIS A 137 -2.54 18.67 19.17
N THR A 138 -2.58 19.35 18.04
CA THR A 138 -3.42 19.00 16.89
C THR A 138 -2.66 18.11 15.90
N VAL A 139 -3.37 17.52 14.92
CA VAL A 139 -2.70 16.82 13.81
C VAL A 139 -1.85 17.78 12.97
N ASP A 140 -2.25 19.06 12.89
CA ASP A 140 -1.45 20.07 12.19
C ASP A 140 -0.16 20.39 12.95
N ASP A 141 -0.19 20.40 14.29
CA ASP A 141 1.02 20.52 15.10
C ASP A 141 1.95 19.31 14.91
N PHE A 142 1.40 18.10 14.86
CA PHE A 142 2.17 16.89 14.52
C PHE A 142 2.85 17.01 13.15
N ARG A 143 2.11 17.44 12.14
CA ARG A 143 2.67 17.65 10.79
C ARG A 143 3.73 18.74 10.77
N ALA A 144 3.52 19.83 11.50
CA ALA A 144 4.51 20.89 11.63
C ALA A 144 5.81 20.40 12.31
N HIS A 145 5.74 19.38 13.17
CA HIS A 145 6.91 18.77 13.80
C HIS A 145 7.76 17.93 12.82
N PHE A 146 7.13 17.12 11.96
CA PHE A 146 7.84 16.15 11.11
C PHE A 146 7.90 16.50 9.62
N ALA A 147 6.86 17.12 9.07
CA ALA A 147 6.65 17.29 7.63
C ALA A 147 6.10 18.68 7.28
N ALA A 148 6.68 19.73 7.87
CA ALA A 148 6.19 21.10 7.75
C ALA A 148 6.10 21.62 6.29
N ASP A 149 6.88 21.04 5.38
CA ASP A 149 6.94 21.43 3.96
C ASP A 149 6.06 20.57 3.05
N GLU A 150 5.43 19.50 3.56
CA GLU A 150 4.55 18.63 2.80
C GLU A 150 3.08 19.11 2.87
N PRO A 151 2.26 18.88 1.83
CA PRO A 151 0.85 19.20 1.89
C PRO A 151 0.15 18.35 2.97
N ALA A 152 -0.90 18.90 3.59
CA ALA A 152 -1.59 18.25 4.72
C ALA A 152 -2.21 16.88 4.37
N ASP A 153 -2.41 16.57 3.10
CA ASP A 153 -2.92 15.29 2.59
C ASP A 153 -1.82 14.35 2.04
N ALA A 154 -0.54 14.68 2.21
CA ALA A 154 0.58 13.82 1.81
C ALA A 154 0.54 12.44 2.48
N TYR A 155 0.08 12.40 3.73
CA TYR A 155 -0.15 11.17 4.49
C TYR A 155 -1.27 11.33 5.51
N ARG A 156 -1.89 10.21 5.85
CA ARG A 156 -2.94 10.16 6.87
C ARG A 156 -2.33 9.88 8.24
N VAL A 157 -2.77 10.67 9.22
CA VAL A 157 -2.44 10.49 10.63
C VAL A 157 -3.68 9.98 11.37
N VAL A 158 -3.53 8.89 12.11
CA VAL A 158 -4.56 8.31 12.98
C VAL A 158 -4.02 8.31 14.40
N ARG A 159 -4.81 8.78 15.37
CA ARG A 159 -4.43 8.66 16.79
C ARG A 159 -4.62 7.23 17.26
N ALA A 160 -3.60 6.66 17.87
CA ALA A 160 -3.64 5.37 18.55
C ALA A 160 -3.53 5.62 20.06
N THR A 161 -4.57 5.32 20.84
CA THR A 161 -4.72 5.75 22.25
C THR A 161 -4.71 4.60 23.25
#